data_AF-A0A432DKC6-F1
#
_entry.id   AF-A0A432DKC6-F1
#
_cell.length_a   1.000
_cell.length_b   1.000
_cell.length_c   1.000
_cell.angle_alpha   90.00
_cell.angle_beta   90.00
_cell.angle_gamma   90.00
#
_symmetry.space_group_name_H-M   'P 1'
#
loop_
_entity.id
_entity.type
_entity.pdbx_description
1 polymer ?
#
loop_
_entity_poly.entity_id
_entity_poly.type
_entity_poly.pdbx_seq_one_letter_code
_entity_poly.pdbx_strand_id
1 'polypeptide(L)'
;MASPLMLHNISEIKDLLTKRGNFMWVFSFNDLIKPDKSGRYAWPLLYQGYRIRFRRFVTKEYMPATVPRSIINAFQHAHYNVFAPGNHFTAHIGKRCDALASLMADYGKNTVSILTAYNPDAKTGDIDQNRHAQQALFEEIHKLGAPCFSGQNRAANGDGPAEPTWVVLGLSREQAKNLAQRFRQLAFVFSDECAKPELVWTHVRM
;
A
#
# COMPACT_ATOMS: atom_id res chain seq x y z
N MET A 1 -33.52 19.44 -6.82
CA MET A 1 -32.91 20.04 -5.61
C MET A 1 -33.16 19.06 -4.47
N ALA A 2 -32.11 18.54 -3.84
CA ALA A 2 -32.26 17.63 -2.70
C ALA A 2 -32.30 18.45 -1.40
N SER A 3 -33.32 18.23 -0.57
CA SER A 3 -33.41 18.86 0.75
C SER A 3 -32.24 18.43 1.65
N PRO A 4 -31.74 19.28 2.55
CA PRO A 4 -30.71 18.89 3.51
C PRO A 4 -31.22 17.77 4.40
N LEU A 5 -30.45 16.69 4.54
CA LEU A 5 -30.76 15.63 5.49
C LEU A 5 -30.42 16.15 6.89
N MET A 6 -31.43 16.39 7.72
CA MET A 6 -31.24 16.72 9.13
C MET A 6 -30.99 15.42 9.89
N LEU A 7 -29.82 15.30 10.51
CA LEU A 7 -29.44 14.14 11.32
C LEU A 7 -29.42 14.59 12.79
N HIS A 8 -30.24 13.94 13.61
CA HIS A 8 -30.52 14.39 14.97
C HIS A 8 -29.74 13.61 16.03
N ASN A 9 -29.10 12.50 15.66
CA ASN A 9 -28.29 11.70 16.57
C ASN A 9 -27.12 10.97 15.89
N ILE A 10 -26.19 10.51 16.73
CA ILE A 10 -24.94 9.83 16.31
C ILE A 10 -25.23 8.52 15.55
N SER A 11 -26.35 7.85 15.84
CA SER A 11 -26.71 6.59 15.18
C SER A 11 -27.06 6.81 13.70
N GLU A 12 -27.81 7.87 13.38
CA GLU A 12 -28.20 8.19 12.01
C GLU A 12 -27.01 8.60 11.14
N ILE A 13 -26.01 9.29 11.72
CA ILE A 13 -24.76 9.65 11.04
C ILE A 13 -23.95 8.40 10.70
N LYS A 14 -23.83 7.46 11.65
CA LYS A 14 -23.13 6.18 11.43
C LYS A 14 -23.79 5.36 10.33
N ASP A 15 -25.12 5.32 10.31
CA ASP A 15 -25.88 4.56 9.33
C ASP A 15 -25.74 5.14 7.91
N LEU A 16 -25.70 6.48 7.81
CA LEU A 16 -25.49 7.18 6.53
C LEU A 16 -24.09 6.97 5.96
N LEU A 17 -23.06 6.96 6.83
CA LEU A 17 -21.68 6.71 6.45
C LEU A 17 -21.45 5.24 6.05
N THR A 18 -22.18 4.32 6.69
CA THR A 18 -22.12 2.88 6.37
C THR A 18 -22.79 2.57 5.03
N LYS A 19 -23.96 3.17 4.74
CA LYS A 19 -24.72 2.96 3.49
C LYS A 19 -24.06 3.56 2.25
N ARG A 20 -23.14 4.51 2.38
CA ARG A 20 -22.43 5.14 1.24
C ARG A 20 -21.12 4.44 0.85
N GLY A 21 -20.81 3.28 1.45
CA GLY A 21 -19.86 2.33 0.90
C GLY A 21 -18.45 2.87 0.70
N ASN A 22 -17.89 3.60 1.68
CA ASN A 22 -16.46 3.90 1.69
C ASN A 22 -15.95 4.35 3.07
N PHE A 23 -14.99 3.59 3.59
CA PHE A 23 -14.08 3.85 4.72
C PHE A 23 -14.70 4.00 6.13
N MET A 24 -14.42 2.99 6.93
CA MET A 24 -14.59 2.94 8.38
C MET A 24 -13.63 3.93 9.05
N TRP A 25 -14.13 5.11 9.42
CA TRP A 25 -13.40 6.06 10.25
C TRP A 25 -13.58 5.69 11.72
N VAL A 26 -12.57 5.06 12.33
CA VAL A 26 -12.47 5.01 13.80
C VAL A 26 -11.86 6.34 14.24
N PHE A 27 -12.71 7.32 14.55
CA PHE A 27 -12.32 8.42 15.43
C PHE A 27 -12.72 8.04 16.85
N SER A 28 -11.78 8.13 17.79
CA SER A 28 -12.15 8.35 19.18
C SER A 28 -12.80 9.74 19.22
N PHE A 29 -14.11 9.79 19.47
CA PHE A 29 -14.88 11.04 19.53
C PHE A 29 -14.36 12.03 20.60
N ASN A 30 -13.43 11.60 21.46
CA ASN A 30 -12.91 12.39 22.58
C ASN A 30 -12.05 13.59 22.17
N ASP A 31 -11.53 13.67 20.94
CA ASP A 31 -10.58 14.73 20.57
C ASP A 31 -11.23 15.95 19.90
N LEU A 32 -12.51 15.88 19.53
CA LEU A 32 -13.18 16.94 18.77
C LEU A 32 -14.17 17.80 19.57
N ILE A 33 -14.46 17.44 20.82
CA ILE A 33 -15.32 18.24 21.70
C ILE A 33 -14.71 18.28 23.10
N LYS A 34 -14.16 19.43 23.50
CA LYS A 34 -13.74 19.64 24.89
C LYS A 34 -14.91 20.21 25.69
N PRO A 35 -15.22 19.66 26.88
CA PRO A 35 -16.24 20.24 27.76
C PRO A 35 -15.78 21.62 28.24
N ASP A 36 -16.74 22.48 28.57
CA ASP A 36 -16.40 23.73 29.26
C ASP A 36 -15.92 23.45 30.70
N LYS A 37 -15.47 24.49 31.40
CA LYS A 37 -14.92 24.39 32.76
C LYS A 37 -15.91 23.85 33.81
N SER A 38 -17.19 23.66 33.45
CA SER A 38 -18.23 23.06 34.31
C SER A 38 -18.53 21.59 33.97
N GLY A 39 -17.82 20.98 33.01
CA GLY A 39 -18.00 19.58 32.63
C GLY A 39 -19.21 19.32 31.73
N ARG A 40 -19.83 20.38 31.16
CA ARG A 40 -20.95 20.26 30.23
C ARG A 40 -20.48 20.42 28.78
N TYR A 41 -21.03 19.61 27.89
CA TYR A 41 -20.81 19.69 26.45
C TYR A 41 -21.78 20.72 25.86
N ALA A 42 -21.26 21.88 25.46
CA ALA A 42 -22.06 22.91 24.81
C ALA A 42 -22.30 22.55 23.34
N TRP A 43 -23.53 22.18 23.00
CA TRP A 43 -24.03 22.26 21.62
C TRP A 43 -24.63 23.65 21.44
N PRO A 44 -23.90 24.59 20.80
CA PRO A 44 -24.33 25.02 19.47
C PRO A 44 -23.17 25.51 18.57
N LEU A 45 -23.50 25.86 17.32
CA LEU A 45 -22.66 26.49 16.27
C LEU A 45 -22.17 25.57 15.14
N LEU A 46 -23.08 24.77 14.59
CA LEU A 46 -22.99 24.35 13.18
C LEU A 46 -23.77 25.33 12.30
N TYR A 47 -23.41 26.62 12.26
CA TYR A 47 -23.80 27.50 11.16
C TYR A 47 -22.88 28.72 11.16
N GLN A 48 -21.82 28.66 10.36
CA GLN A 48 -21.30 29.73 9.49
C GLN A 48 -19.93 29.32 8.93
N GLY A 49 -19.87 29.12 7.61
CA GLY A 49 -18.72 29.55 6.80
C GLY A 49 -17.41 28.77 6.78
N TYR A 50 -17.21 27.68 7.52
CA TYR A 50 -15.93 26.95 7.45
C TYR A 50 -15.89 25.98 6.26
N ARG A 51 -15.15 26.34 5.20
CA ARG A 51 -14.70 25.39 4.16
C ARG A 51 -13.81 24.35 4.85
N ILE A 52 -14.33 23.14 5.04
CA ILE A 52 -13.52 21.99 5.44
C ILE A 52 -12.56 21.71 4.28
N ARG A 53 -11.30 22.18 4.39
CA ARG A 53 -10.23 21.69 3.52
C ARG A 53 -9.90 20.29 3.98
N PHE A 54 -10.30 19.30 3.19
CA PHE A 54 -9.71 17.97 3.26
C PHE A 54 -8.23 18.09 2.88
N ARG A 55 -7.36 18.31 3.88
CA ARG A 55 -5.96 17.94 3.70
C ARG A 55 -5.93 16.43 3.68
N ARG A 56 -5.40 15.84 2.60
CA ARG A 56 -4.93 14.45 2.61
C ARG A 56 -3.87 14.37 3.70
N PHE A 57 -4.28 14.03 4.92
CA PHE A 57 -3.36 13.50 5.90
C PHE A 57 -2.97 12.15 5.33
N VAL A 58 -1.79 12.09 4.71
CA VAL A 58 -1.09 10.81 4.56
C VAL A 58 -0.90 10.34 6.00
N THR A 59 -1.80 9.48 6.44
CA THR A 59 -1.63 8.78 7.71
C THR A 59 -0.28 8.11 7.60
N LYS A 60 0.62 8.48 8.49
CA LYS A 60 1.91 7.82 8.67
C LYS A 60 1.58 6.34 8.75
N GLU A 61 1.85 5.57 7.70
CA GLU A 61 1.54 4.14 7.66
C GLU A 61 2.13 3.54 8.93
N TYR A 62 1.24 3.16 9.85
CA TYR A 62 1.64 2.68 11.16
C TYR A 62 2.27 1.32 10.93
N MET A 63 3.61 1.27 11.06
CA MET A 63 4.36 0.01 11.03
C MET A 63 3.76 -0.91 12.09
N PRO A 64 3.38 -2.15 11.75
CA PRO A 64 2.92 -3.08 12.76
C PRO A 64 4.04 -3.28 13.78
N ALA A 65 3.72 -3.15 15.07
CA ALA A 65 4.65 -3.27 16.20
C ALA A 65 5.38 -4.63 16.30
N THR A 66 5.19 -5.52 15.33
CA THR A 66 5.65 -6.91 15.28
C THR A 66 6.75 -7.18 14.25
N VAL A 67 7.08 -6.24 13.34
CA VAL A 67 8.18 -6.43 12.38
C VAL A 67 9.47 -5.79 12.93
N PRO A 68 10.58 -6.54 13.09
CA PRO A 68 11.83 -5.99 13.59
C PRO A 68 12.34 -4.82 12.74
N ARG A 69 12.94 -3.82 13.40
CA ARG A 69 13.51 -2.64 12.72
C ARG A 69 14.55 -3.02 11.66
N SER A 70 15.31 -4.08 11.88
CA SER A 70 16.29 -4.61 10.94
C SER A 70 15.64 -5.10 9.64
N ILE A 71 14.50 -5.80 9.72
CA ILE A 71 13.72 -6.24 8.56
C ILE A 71 13.17 -5.04 7.81
N ILE A 72 12.55 -4.09 8.51
CA ILE A 72 12.09 -2.83 7.90
C ILE A 72 13.24 -2.12 7.17
N ASN A 73 14.41 -2.03 7.80
CA ASN A 73 15.58 -1.37 7.23
C ASN A 73 16.09 -2.09 5.98
N ALA A 74 16.09 -3.42 5.99
CA ALA A 74 16.50 -4.23 4.84
C ALA A 74 15.59 -3.96 3.64
N PHE A 75 14.26 -3.96 3.82
CA PHE A 75 13.31 -3.64 2.76
C PHE A 75 13.47 -2.18 2.28
N GLN A 76 13.59 -1.24 3.21
CA GLN A 76 13.67 0.20 2.89
C GLN A 76 14.89 0.54 2.01
N HIS A 77 16.01 -0.16 2.20
CA HIS A 77 17.27 0.11 1.50
C HIS A 77 17.55 -0.86 0.36
N ALA A 78 16.78 -1.93 0.20
CA ALA A 78 16.95 -2.90 -0.87
C ALA A 78 16.95 -2.22 -2.24
N HIS A 79 17.70 -2.82 -3.16
CA HIS A 79 17.75 -2.44 -4.56
C HIS A 79 16.76 -3.30 -5.32
N TYR A 80 15.71 -2.68 -5.84
CA TYR A 80 14.65 -3.34 -6.60
C TYR A 80 14.99 -3.24 -8.09
N ASN A 81 15.68 -4.24 -8.62
CA ASN A 81 16.14 -4.22 -10.01
C ASN A 81 15.02 -4.71 -10.93
N VAL A 82 14.72 -3.90 -11.94
CA VAL A 82 13.69 -4.16 -12.94
C VAL A 82 14.38 -4.51 -14.25
N PHE A 83 14.02 -5.65 -14.84
CA PHE A 83 14.53 -6.10 -16.14
C PHE A 83 13.44 -5.98 -17.20
N ALA A 84 13.20 -4.75 -17.64
CA ALA A 84 12.23 -4.47 -18.70
C ALA A 84 12.89 -4.52 -20.09
N PRO A 85 12.13 -4.81 -21.16
CA PRO A 85 12.66 -4.80 -22.52
C PRO A 85 13.34 -3.47 -22.86
N GLY A 86 14.61 -3.52 -23.26
CA GLY A 86 15.37 -2.34 -23.67
C GLY A 86 15.83 -1.42 -22.54
N ASN A 87 15.44 -1.67 -21.28
CA ASN A 87 15.87 -0.83 -20.16
C ASN A 87 15.91 -1.62 -18.83
N HIS A 88 17.11 -1.72 -18.24
CA HIS A 88 17.31 -2.28 -16.91
C HIS A 88 17.67 -1.17 -15.94
N PHE A 89 16.98 -1.10 -14.80
CA PHE A 89 17.17 -0.02 -13.83
C PHE A 89 16.87 -0.49 -12.41
N THR A 90 17.31 0.31 -11.43
CA THR A 90 17.07 0.06 -10.02
C THR A 90 16.06 1.08 -9.47
N ALA A 91 14.99 0.58 -8.89
CA ALA A 91 14.03 1.37 -8.12
C ALA A 91 14.43 1.39 -6.64
N HIS A 92 14.24 2.55 -5.99
CA HIS A 92 14.52 2.73 -4.57
C HIS A 92 13.27 3.28 -3.86
N ILE A 93 13.02 2.79 -2.65
CA ILE A 93 11.87 3.23 -1.86
C ILE A 93 11.98 4.72 -1.55
N GLY A 94 10.89 5.45 -1.77
CA GLY A 94 10.76 6.87 -1.46
C GLY A 94 11.48 7.80 -2.45
N LYS A 95 12.10 7.29 -3.52
CA LYS A 95 12.72 8.09 -4.57
C LYS A 95 11.94 7.96 -5.86
N ARG A 96 11.62 9.09 -6.51
CA ARG A 96 11.01 9.05 -7.84
C ARG A 96 11.94 8.32 -8.81
N CYS A 97 11.39 7.46 -9.65
CA CYS A 97 12.09 6.66 -10.64
C CYS A 97 11.50 6.94 -12.03
N ASP A 98 12.16 7.78 -12.82
CA ASP A 98 11.64 8.16 -14.13
C ASP A 98 11.59 6.99 -15.11
N ALA A 99 12.52 6.04 -15.01
CA ALA A 99 12.47 4.80 -15.79
C ALA A 99 11.21 3.96 -15.50
N LEU A 100 10.74 3.97 -14.25
CA LEU A 100 9.48 3.32 -13.87
C LEU A 100 8.26 4.07 -14.45
N ALA A 101 8.31 5.41 -14.44
CA ALA A 101 7.28 6.24 -15.07
C ALA A 101 7.17 5.97 -16.58
N SER A 102 8.32 5.95 -17.28
CA SER A 102 8.40 5.60 -18.70
C SER A 102 7.86 4.20 -18.97
N LEU A 103 8.30 3.20 -18.19
CA LEU A 103 7.83 1.83 -18.35
C LEU A 103 6.30 1.72 -18.20
N MET A 104 5.71 2.41 -17.22
CA MET A 104 4.26 2.44 -17.07
C MET A 104 3.57 3.11 -18.26
N ALA A 105 4.10 4.23 -18.74
CA ALA A 105 3.57 4.97 -19.88
C ALA A 105 3.61 4.15 -21.19
N ASP A 106 4.72 3.44 -21.45
CA ASP A 106 4.90 2.60 -22.65
C ASP A 106 3.84 1.49 -22.76
N TYR A 107 3.33 1.02 -21.62
CA TYR A 107 2.28 0.00 -21.54
C TYR A 107 0.88 0.57 -21.27
N GLY A 108 0.72 1.91 -21.26
CA GLY A 108 -0.54 2.58 -20.97
C GLY A 108 -1.08 2.27 -19.57
N LYS A 109 -0.20 2.05 -18.59
CA LYS A 109 -0.52 1.81 -17.18
C LYS A 109 -0.08 2.99 -16.32
N ASN A 110 -0.60 3.04 -15.09
CA ASN A 110 -0.29 4.08 -14.11
C ASN A 110 0.13 3.50 -12.75
N THR A 111 0.19 2.17 -12.64
CA THR A 111 0.64 1.51 -11.42
C THR A 111 1.62 0.40 -11.76
N VAL A 112 2.47 0.09 -10.78
CA VAL A 112 3.40 -1.02 -10.82
C VAL A 112 3.55 -1.62 -9.43
N SER A 113 3.68 -2.94 -9.39
CA SER A 113 3.94 -3.71 -8.17
C SER A 113 5.15 -4.61 -8.37
N ILE A 114 6.06 -4.63 -7.41
CA ILE A 114 7.20 -5.56 -7.40
C ILE A 114 6.90 -6.62 -6.35
N LEU A 115 6.63 -7.84 -6.81
CA LEU A 115 6.11 -8.97 -6.04
C LEU A 115 7.03 -10.18 -6.16
N THR A 116 7.34 -10.80 -5.02
CA THR A 116 8.07 -12.06 -4.95
C THR A 116 7.26 -13.07 -4.13
N ALA A 117 7.51 -14.36 -4.36
CA ALA A 117 7.03 -15.44 -3.51
C ALA A 117 8.17 -16.15 -2.77
N TYR A 118 9.40 -15.62 -2.89
CA TYR A 118 10.54 -16.14 -2.15
C TYR A 118 10.43 -15.77 -0.67
N ASN A 119 10.99 -16.63 0.18
CA ASN A 119 11.17 -16.40 1.61
C ASN A 119 9.90 -15.93 2.34
N PRO A 120 8.79 -16.69 2.25
CA PRO A 120 7.54 -16.34 2.93
C PRO A 120 7.75 -16.08 4.42
N ASP A 121 7.02 -15.10 4.96
CA ASP A 121 7.19 -14.49 6.29
C ASP A 121 8.59 -13.89 6.55
N ALA A 122 9.36 -13.57 5.50
CA ALA A 122 10.77 -13.20 5.57
C ALA A 122 11.65 -14.25 6.27
N LYS A 123 11.34 -15.53 6.06
CA LYS A 123 12.13 -16.67 6.55
C LYS A 123 12.84 -17.31 5.37
N THR A 124 14.16 -17.49 5.48
CA THR A 124 14.94 -18.21 4.47
C THR A 124 14.37 -19.62 4.32
N GLY A 125 13.84 -19.90 3.14
CA GLY A 125 13.18 -21.16 2.81
C GLY A 125 14.03 -22.06 1.92
N ASP A 126 13.48 -23.24 1.64
CA ASP A 126 14.01 -24.16 0.63
C ASP A 126 13.93 -23.52 -0.77
N ILE A 127 15.02 -23.65 -1.54
CA ILE A 127 15.15 -23.00 -2.84
C ILE A 127 14.19 -23.58 -3.89
N ASP A 128 13.82 -24.85 -3.81
CA ASP A 128 12.89 -25.49 -4.73
C ASP A 128 11.46 -25.08 -4.40
N GLN A 129 11.12 -24.98 -3.10
CA GLN A 129 9.84 -24.44 -2.65
C GLN A 129 9.67 -22.99 -3.09
N ASN A 130 10.70 -22.16 -2.95
CA ASN A 130 10.71 -20.78 -3.44
C ASN A 130 10.49 -20.71 -4.97
N ARG A 131 11.14 -21.57 -5.75
CA ARG A 131 10.93 -21.62 -7.21
C ARG A 131 9.51 -22.02 -7.58
N HIS A 132 8.93 -23.03 -6.93
CA HIS A 132 7.54 -23.43 -7.16
C HIS A 132 6.56 -22.31 -6.78
N ALA A 133 6.76 -21.65 -5.64
CA ALA A 133 5.92 -20.53 -5.22
C ALA A 133 6.01 -19.34 -6.19
N GLN A 134 7.21 -19.05 -6.71
CA GLN A 134 7.43 -17.97 -7.68
C GLN A 134 6.76 -18.25 -9.03
N GLN A 135 6.75 -19.51 -9.45
CA GLN A 135 6.03 -19.95 -10.65
C GLN A 135 4.51 -19.84 -10.44
N ALA A 136 4.00 -20.26 -9.29
CA ALA A 136 2.58 -20.09 -8.96
C ALA A 136 2.18 -18.60 -8.91
N LEU A 137 3.03 -17.71 -8.39
CA LEU A 137 2.79 -16.27 -8.43
C LEU A 137 2.70 -15.75 -9.87
N PHE A 138 3.58 -16.21 -10.76
CA PHE A 138 3.52 -15.87 -12.18
C PHE A 138 2.20 -16.29 -12.82
N GLU A 139 1.74 -17.52 -12.56
CA GLU A 139 0.47 -18.02 -13.08
C GLU A 139 -0.73 -17.18 -12.61
N GLU A 140 -0.73 -16.75 -11.35
CA GLU A 140 -1.78 -15.87 -10.82
C GLU A 140 -1.74 -14.47 -11.45
N ILE A 141 -0.54 -13.91 -11.68
CA ILE A 141 -0.38 -12.65 -12.41
C ILE A 141 -0.89 -12.79 -13.85
N HIS A 142 -0.56 -13.90 -14.52
CA HIS A 142 -0.99 -14.17 -15.88
C HIS A 142 -2.52 -14.29 -16.00
N LYS A 143 -3.19 -14.92 -15.03
CA LYS A 143 -4.66 -15.00 -14.96
C LYS A 143 -5.34 -13.63 -14.86
N LEU A 144 -4.65 -12.63 -14.29
CA LEU A 144 -5.14 -11.25 -14.21
C LEU A 144 -4.92 -10.46 -15.50
N GLY A 145 -4.24 -11.03 -16.51
CA GLY A 145 -3.95 -10.38 -17.79
C GLY A 145 -3.01 -9.18 -17.66
N ALA A 146 -2.24 -9.09 -16.57
CA ALA A 146 -1.36 -7.98 -16.30
C ALA A 146 0.02 -8.18 -16.98
N PRO A 147 0.55 -7.17 -17.70
CA PRO A 147 1.92 -7.22 -18.20
C PRO A 147 2.90 -7.36 -17.02
N CYS A 148 3.86 -8.27 -17.15
CA CYS A 148 4.89 -8.44 -16.14
C CYS A 148 6.27 -8.74 -16.74
N PHE A 149 7.30 -8.35 -15.99
CA PHE A 149 8.71 -8.56 -16.32
C PHE A 149 9.44 -9.19 -15.15
N SER A 150 10.58 -9.82 -15.42
CA SER A 150 11.45 -10.29 -14.37
C SER A 150 12.18 -9.13 -13.69
N GLY A 151 12.64 -9.39 -12.48
CA GLY A 151 13.47 -8.48 -11.71
C GLY A 151 14.17 -9.23 -10.58
N GLN A 152 14.98 -8.51 -9.81
CA GLN A 152 15.61 -9.05 -8.61
C GLN A 152 15.70 -8.02 -7.49
N ASN A 153 15.37 -8.44 -6.27
CA ASN A 153 15.64 -7.68 -5.06
C ASN A 153 17.04 -8.03 -4.56
N ARG A 154 17.84 -7.02 -4.22
CA ARG A 154 19.18 -7.19 -3.63
C ARG A 154 19.33 -6.38 -2.36
N ALA A 155 20.04 -6.93 -1.38
CA ALA A 155 20.44 -6.15 -0.22
C ALA A 155 21.34 -4.99 -0.64
N ALA A 156 21.21 -3.84 0.03
CA ALA A 156 21.95 -2.61 -0.30
C ALA A 156 23.47 -2.79 -0.20
N ASN A 157 23.92 -3.61 0.75
CA ASN A 157 25.31 -3.94 0.99
C ASN A 157 25.83 -5.07 0.10
N GLY A 158 24.97 -5.64 -0.78
CA GLY A 158 25.31 -6.75 -1.66
C GLY A 158 25.29 -8.13 -0.99
N ASP A 159 24.85 -8.23 0.26
CA ASP A 159 24.80 -9.49 0.98
C ASP A 159 23.73 -10.43 0.42
N GLY A 160 24.08 -11.73 0.42
CA GLY A 160 23.17 -12.81 0.07
C GLY A 160 22.86 -12.92 -1.43
N PRO A 161 22.08 -13.95 -1.81
CA PRO A 161 21.66 -14.12 -3.18
C PRO A 161 20.64 -13.05 -3.57
N ALA A 162 20.60 -12.72 -4.87
CA ALA A 162 19.53 -11.92 -5.42
C ALA A 162 18.22 -12.69 -5.39
N GLU A 163 17.17 -12.05 -4.90
CA GLU A 163 15.86 -12.66 -4.79
C GLU A 163 15.04 -12.36 -6.06
N PRO A 164 14.63 -13.38 -6.84
CA PRO A 164 13.79 -13.17 -8.02
C PRO A 164 12.46 -12.50 -7.67
N THR A 165 12.02 -11.57 -8.51
CA THR A 165 10.74 -10.87 -8.37
C THR A 165 10.05 -10.71 -9.72
N TRP A 166 8.74 -10.53 -9.69
CA TRP A 166 7.93 -10.09 -10.82
C TRP A 166 7.63 -8.60 -10.68
N VAL A 167 7.81 -7.86 -11.75
CA VAL A 167 7.46 -6.44 -11.88
C VAL A 167 6.19 -6.37 -12.71
N VAL A 168 5.07 -6.06 -12.07
CA VAL A 168 3.72 -6.21 -12.65
C VAL A 168 3.09 -4.85 -12.84
N LEU A 169 2.65 -4.53 -14.05
CA LEU A 169 2.03 -3.27 -14.38
C LEU A 169 0.49 -3.33 -14.28
N GLY A 170 -0.13 -2.26 -13.80
CA GLY A 170 -1.58 -2.06 -13.89
C GLY A 170 -2.42 -2.77 -12.84
N LEU A 171 -1.81 -3.45 -11.86
CA LEU A 171 -2.56 -3.96 -10.71
C LEU A 171 -2.98 -2.82 -9.79
N SER A 172 -4.18 -2.91 -9.21
CA SER A 172 -4.55 -2.06 -8.09
C SER A 172 -3.70 -2.41 -6.85
N ARG A 173 -3.53 -1.45 -5.94
CA ARG A 173 -2.84 -1.66 -4.65
C ARG A 173 -3.44 -2.85 -3.88
N GLU A 174 -4.76 -3.03 -3.96
CA GLU A 174 -5.48 -4.13 -3.31
C GLU A 174 -5.23 -5.49 -3.99
N GLN A 175 -5.26 -5.55 -5.32
CA GLN A 175 -4.94 -6.79 -6.06
C GLN A 175 -3.51 -7.26 -5.76
N ALA A 176 -2.55 -6.33 -5.79
CA ALA A 176 -1.16 -6.61 -5.45
C ALA A 176 -1.01 -7.06 -3.99
N LYS A 177 -1.73 -6.41 -3.06
CA LYS A 177 -1.75 -6.82 -1.65
C LYS A 177 -2.33 -8.22 -1.45
N ASN A 178 -3.41 -8.56 -2.15
CA ASN A 178 -4.03 -9.89 -2.08
C ASN A 178 -3.07 -10.98 -2.59
N LEU A 179 -2.34 -10.73 -3.67
CA LEU A 179 -1.27 -11.62 -4.13
C LEU A 179 -0.17 -11.76 -3.07
N ALA A 180 0.37 -10.63 -2.59
CA ALA A 180 1.43 -10.63 -1.58
C ALA A 180 1.01 -11.40 -0.31
N GLN A 181 -0.23 -11.25 0.16
CA GLN A 181 -0.78 -12.00 1.29
C GLN A 181 -0.89 -13.50 1.00
N ARG A 182 -1.39 -13.89 -0.18
CA ARG A 182 -1.50 -15.30 -0.58
C ARG A 182 -0.14 -16.01 -0.61
N PHE A 183 0.89 -15.28 -1.05
CA PHE A 183 2.28 -15.76 -1.06
C PHE A 183 3.05 -15.39 0.22
N ARG A 184 2.34 -14.98 1.27
CA ARG A 184 2.86 -14.75 2.64
C ARG A 184 4.04 -13.78 2.69
N GLN A 185 4.05 -12.80 1.81
CA GLN A 185 5.04 -11.74 1.86
C GLN A 185 4.71 -10.77 2.99
N LEU A 186 5.72 -10.29 3.71
CA LEU A 186 5.51 -9.25 4.74
C LEU A 186 5.17 -7.89 4.12
N ALA A 187 5.76 -7.60 2.97
CA ALA A 187 5.53 -6.39 2.21
C ALA A 187 5.79 -6.64 0.72
N PHE A 188 5.32 -5.71 -0.11
CA PHE A 188 5.66 -5.61 -1.51
C PHE A 188 5.94 -4.15 -1.86
N VAL A 189 6.56 -3.90 -3.02
CA VAL A 189 6.73 -2.53 -3.50
C VAL A 189 5.55 -2.17 -4.38
N PHE A 190 4.97 -0.99 -4.16
CA PHE A 190 3.96 -0.40 -5.02
C PHE A 190 4.43 0.97 -5.51
N SER A 191 4.03 1.37 -6.70
CA SER A 191 4.12 2.76 -7.13
C SER A 191 2.90 3.11 -7.96
N ASP A 192 2.37 4.31 -7.73
CA ASP A 192 1.36 4.96 -8.56
C ASP A 192 2.02 5.82 -9.66
N GLU A 193 1.23 6.67 -10.32
CA GLU A 193 1.66 7.54 -11.40
C GLU A 193 2.76 8.55 -11.02
N CYS A 194 2.98 8.79 -9.71
CA CYS A 194 4.11 9.62 -9.25
C CYS A 194 5.46 8.90 -9.43
N ALA A 195 5.44 7.61 -9.78
CA ALA A 195 6.61 6.76 -9.95
C ALA A 195 7.56 6.81 -8.75
N LYS A 196 7.00 6.91 -7.55
CA LYS A 196 7.73 6.94 -6.27
C LYS A 196 7.43 5.64 -5.52
N PRO A 197 8.28 4.61 -5.63
CA PRO A 197 8.06 3.33 -5.00
C PRO A 197 7.91 3.46 -3.49
N GLU A 198 6.97 2.72 -2.93
CA GLU A 198 6.68 2.64 -1.50
C GLU A 198 6.54 1.18 -1.07
N LEU A 199 6.82 0.91 0.20
CA LEU A 199 6.60 -0.40 0.80
C LEU A 199 5.17 -0.49 1.31
N VAL A 200 4.42 -1.49 0.83
CA VAL A 200 3.08 -1.78 1.34
C VAL A 200 3.13 -3.05 2.17
N TRP A 201 2.86 -2.92 3.47
CA TRP A 201 2.86 -4.04 4.42
C TRP A 201 1.54 -4.83 4.34
N THR A 202 1.64 -6.15 4.23
CA THR A 202 0.49 -7.05 4.00
C THR A 202 -0.34 -7.27 5.27
N HIS A 203 0.30 -7.29 6.44
CA HIS A 203 -0.32 -7.52 7.73
C HIS A 203 -0.18 -6.28 8.63
N VAL A 204 -0.89 -5.22 8.27
CA VAL A 204 -1.26 -4.19 9.25
C VAL A 204 -2.54 -4.69 9.91
N ARG A 205 -2.49 -5.13 11.16
CA ARG A 205 -3.73 -5.27 11.96
C ARG A 205 -4.32 -3.86 12.05
N MET A 206 -5.44 -3.64 11.35
CA MET A 206 -6.28 -2.46 11.53
C MET A 206 -7.02 -2.56 12.85
#